data_AF-A0A850KYY5-F1
#
_entry.id   AF-A0A850KYY5-F1
#
_cell.length_a   1.000
_cell.length_b   1.000
_cell.length_c   1.000
_cell.angle_alpha   90.00
_cell.angle_beta   90.00
_cell.angle_gamma   90.00
#
_symmetry.space_group_name_H-M   'P 1'
#
loop_
_entity.id
_entity.type
_entity.pdbx_description
1 polymer ?
#
loop_
_entity_poly.entity_id
_entity_poly.type
_entity_poly.pdbx_seq_one_letter_code
_entity_poly.pdbx_strand_id
1 'polypeptide(L)'
;MAQGVIADNWSLQDISTLFLEGLDKEKAGEIIIDENQHSYKPISIAVTQTEALFDFITDLVLRDEILVDERFADAWEGMDSPILNAKKLGVVRAYPFLSKSDEIAEIREEISDRICSTESLRVAHKENVDGWNFNKKSPHKLLSQTLWGGAGMCARSYVYEKSYTPHPLRKRLFINSGFMLPAGDAVHQVSSFLNDQKVKVSEKLLGNDKLFSTYINIPAIPIRILQESQSAEQMISIALQMRDDFQGLRDWLKMFQNAISEEDTKAMIKYRKQLDSASQYIDKKIGYGASSSPVSMEAGIGIFKIAIKGNPLDSLKNQFGIRATLNKLILGSSGREEIRKYVKMFGVDGSATGYEIENSFIVKG
;
A
#
# COMPACT_ATOMS: atom_id res chain seq x y z
N MET A 1 12.54 18.28 2.23
CA MET A 1 12.93 17.25 1.23
C MET A 1 11.72 16.85 0.38
N ALA A 2 11.93 16.26 -0.80
CA ALA A 2 10.84 15.66 -1.57
C ALA A 2 10.36 14.37 -0.90
N GLN A 3 9.05 14.20 -0.74
CA GLN A 3 8.47 12.99 -0.17
C GLN A 3 8.46 11.87 -1.22
N GLY A 4 9.62 11.24 -1.41
CA GLY A 4 9.81 10.17 -2.37
C GLY A 4 9.62 8.78 -1.79
N VAL A 5 9.50 7.80 -2.67
CA VAL A 5 9.50 6.37 -2.34
C VAL A 5 10.26 5.60 -3.41
N ILE A 6 10.91 4.52 -3.02
CA ILE A 6 11.46 3.52 -3.94
C ILE A 6 10.39 2.46 -4.14
N ALA A 7 10.12 2.10 -5.39
CA ALA A 7 9.21 1.04 -5.76
C ALA A 7 9.92 -0.03 -6.58
N ASP A 8 9.34 -1.22 -6.61
CA ASP A 8 9.82 -2.33 -7.41
C ASP A 8 9.47 -2.20 -8.89
N ASN A 9 10.47 -2.36 -9.76
CA ASN A 9 10.22 -2.59 -11.18
C ASN A 9 9.32 -3.82 -11.41
N TRP A 10 9.41 -4.82 -10.52
CA TRP A 10 8.53 -5.98 -10.55
C TRP A 10 7.05 -5.60 -10.34
N SER A 11 6.75 -4.72 -9.38
CA SER A 11 5.38 -4.21 -9.21
C SER A 11 4.88 -3.49 -10.47
N LEU A 12 5.72 -2.64 -11.09
CA LEU A 12 5.32 -1.91 -12.30
C LEU A 12 5.15 -2.84 -13.50
N GLN A 13 5.94 -3.91 -13.60
CA GLN A 13 5.77 -4.97 -14.59
C GLN A 13 4.43 -5.67 -14.39
N ASP A 14 4.15 -6.16 -13.18
CA ASP A 14 2.90 -6.87 -12.85
C ASP A 14 1.67 -6.00 -13.11
N ILE A 15 1.73 -4.70 -12.79
CA ILE A 15 0.66 -3.73 -13.06
C ILE A 15 0.53 -3.45 -14.57
N SER A 16 1.64 -3.38 -15.31
CA SER A 16 1.60 -3.15 -16.76
C SER A 16 0.98 -4.34 -17.47
N THR A 17 1.39 -5.57 -17.12
CA THR A 17 0.75 -6.81 -17.58
C THR A 17 -0.73 -6.82 -17.23
N LEU A 18 -1.10 -6.46 -16.00
CA LEU A 18 -2.50 -6.37 -15.57
C LEU A 18 -3.34 -5.48 -16.50
N PHE A 19 -2.84 -4.31 -16.89
CA PHE A 19 -3.57 -3.40 -17.78
C PHE A 19 -3.65 -3.89 -19.22
N LEU A 20 -2.64 -4.61 -19.71
CA LEU A 20 -2.55 -5.04 -21.11
C LEU A 20 -3.23 -6.38 -21.37
N GLU A 21 -3.07 -7.32 -20.44
CA GLU A 21 -3.46 -8.72 -20.60
C GLU A 21 -4.63 -9.12 -19.67
N GLY A 22 -4.96 -8.26 -18.70
CA GLY A 22 -5.94 -8.55 -17.65
C GLY A 22 -5.32 -9.25 -16.44
N LEU A 23 -6.19 -9.70 -15.52
CA LEU A 23 -5.76 -10.38 -14.30
C LEU A 23 -5.22 -11.77 -14.60
N ASP A 24 -4.02 -12.06 -14.08
CA ASP A 24 -3.41 -13.38 -14.18
C ASP A 24 -4.11 -14.38 -13.25
N LYS A 25 -4.58 -15.49 -13.84
CA LYS A 25 -5.36 -16.53 -13.16
C LYS A 25 -4.47 -17.60 -12.51
N GLU A 26 -3.16 -17.54 -12.74
CA GLU A 26 -2.19 -18.47 -12.17
C GLU A 26 -1.90 -18.18 -10.68
N LYS A 27 -1.08 -19.05 -10.09
CA LYS A 27 -0.66 -18.99 -8.69
C LYS A 27 0.85 -18.81 -8.62
N ALA A 28 1.30 -17.92 -7.73
CA ALA A 28 2.69 -17.81 -7.32
C ALA A 28 2.94 -18.62 -6.04
N GLY A 29 4.21 -18.84 -5.71
CA GLY A 29 4.63 -19.39 -4.42
C GLY A 29 4.88 -18.29 -3.40
N GLU A 30 4.01 -18.13 -2.42
CA GLU A 30 4.30 -17.34 -1.23
C GLU A 30 5.31 -18.10 -0.36
N ILE A 31 6.40 -17.44 0.01
CA ILE A 31 7.39 -18.01 0.93
C ILE A 31 6.85 -17.91 2.36
N ILE A 32 6.56 -19.06 2.96
CA ILE A 32 6.17 -19.18 4.36
C ILE A 32 7.37 -19.69 5.17
N ILE A 33 7.49 -19.20 6.39
CA ILE A 33 8.56 -19.57 7.31
C ILE A 33 7.93 -20.15 8.56
N ASP A 34 8.25 -21.42 8.83
CA ASP A 34 7.96 -22.11 10.08
C ASP A 34 9.26 -22.22 10.90
N GLU A 35 9.17 -22.67 12.16
CA GLU A 35 10.26 -22.59 13.15
C GLU A 35 11.65 -23.04 12.65
N ASN A 36 11.72 -24.03 11.75
CA ASN A 36 13.00 -24.55 11.24
C ASN A 36 13.13 -24.59 9.71
N GLN A 37 12.07 -24.27 8.95
CA GLN A 37 12.06 -24.48 7.51
C GLN A 37 11.22 -23.43 6.77
N HIS A 38 11.59 -23.15 5.51
CA HIS A 38 10.74 -22.43 4.58
C HIS A 38 9.99 -23.39 3.67
N SER A 39 8.81 -22.97 3.23
CA SER A 39 8.01 -23.68 2.24
C SER A 39 7.31 -22.68 1.31
N TYR A 40 6.68 -23.20 0.25
CA TYR A 40 5.93 -22.39 -0.70
C TYR A 40 4.44 -22.70 -0.59
N LYS A 41 3.64 -21.67 -0.28
CA LYS A 41 2.18 -21.75 -0.27
C LYS A 41 1.62 -21.11 -1.55
N PRO A 42 0.68 -21.74 -2.27
CA PRO A 42 0.06 -21.11 -3.43
C PRO A 42 -0.68 -19.83 -3.04
N ILE A 43 -0.42 -18.75 -3.77
CA ILE A 43 -1.14 -17.48 -3.68
C ILE A 43 -1.56 -17.00 -5.07
N SER A 44 -2.73 -16.36 -5.17
CA SER A 44 -3.25 -15.85 -6.43
C SER A 44 -2.39 -14.70 -6.97
N ILE A 45 -1.95 -14.80 -8.24
CA ILE A 45 -1.21 -13.71 -8.89
C ILE A 45 -2.13 -12.50 -9.06
N ALA A 46 -3.39 -12.70 -9.45
CA ALA A 46 -4.40 -11.64 -9.50
C ALA A 46 -4.53 -10.84 -8.18
N VAL A 47 -4.46 -11.50 -7.02
CA VAL A 47 -4.48 -10.81 -5.72
C VAL A 47 -3.20 -9.98 -5.55
N THR A 48 -2.05 -10.54 -5.90
CA THR A 48 -0.75 -9.86 -5.85
C THR A 48 -0.72 -8.64 -6.77
N GLN A 49 -1.20 -8.76 -8.01
CA GLN A 49 -1.33 -7.65 -8.97
C GLN A 49 -2.28 -6.56 -8.44
N THR A 50 -3.39 -6.94 -7.82
CA THR A 50 -4.36 -6.00 -7.25
C THR A 50 -3.75 -5.21 -6.09
N GLU A 51 -3.05 -5.88 -5.18
CA GLU A 51 -2.34 -5.21 -4.09
C GLU A 51 -1.23 -4.30 -4.60
N ALA A 52 -0.45 -4.75 -5.60
CA ALA A 52 0.59 -3.94 -6.22
C ALA A 52 0.01 -2.67 -6.84
N LEU A 53 -1.10 -2.78 -7.58
CA LEU A 53 -1.80 -1.63 -8.16
C LEU A 53 -2.34 -0.69 -7.07
N PHE A 54 -2.93 -1.21 -6.00
CA PHE A 54 -3.49 -0.38 -4.91
C PHE A 54 -2.40 0.36 -4.13
N ASP A 55 -1.29 -0.30 -3.83
CA ASP A 55 -0.12 0.33 -3.21
C ASP A 55 0.46 1.39 -4.17
N PHE A 56 0.60 1.07 -5.46
CA PHE A 56 1.12 2.00 -6.48
C PHE A 56 0.25 3.25 -6.67
N ILE A 57 -1.07 3.13 -6.81
CA ILE A 57 -1.94 4.30 -7.00
C ILE A 57 -2.05 5.14 -5.72
N THR A 58 -1.88 4.52 -4.54
CA THR A 58 -1.76 5.27 -3.29
C THR A 58 -0.52 6.14 -3.29
N ASP A 59 0.64 5.56 -3.65
CA ASP A 59 1.89 6.32 -3.79
C ASP A 59 1.79 7.36 -4.91
N LEU A 60 1.13 7.03 -6.03
CA LEU A 60 0.96 7.94 -7.16
C LEU A 60 0.15 9.17 -6.79
N VAL A 61 -0.81 9.06 -5.88
CA VAL A 61 -1.58 10.21 -5.40
C VAL A 61 -0.83 10.98 -4.32
N LEU A 62 -0.17 10.29 -3.38
CA LEU A 62 0.33 10.93 -2.14
C LEU A 62 1.81 11.31 -2.17
N ARG A 63 2.63 10.70 -3.02
CA ARG A 63 4.09 10.94 -3.08
C ARG A 63 4.44 12.03 -4.07
N ASP A 64 5.54 12.73 -3.79
CA ASP A 64 6.12 13.68 -4.74
C ASP A 64 6.76 12.93 -5.93
N GLU A 65 7.45 11.83 -5.65
CA GLU A 65 8.17 11.02 -6.63
C GLU A 65 8.15 9.53 -6.25
N ILE A 66 8.18 8.67 -7.28
CA ILE A 66 8.35 7.23 -7.18
C ILE A 66 9.60 6.87 -7.99
N LEU A 67 10.62 6.36 -7.31
CA LEU A 67 11.90 5.99 -7.89
C LEU A 67 11.94 4.48 -8.14
N VAL A 68 12.39 4.08 -9.32
CA VAL A 68 12.58 2.67 -9.70
C VAL A 68 13.98 2.47 -10.27
N ASP A 69 14.54 1.26 -10.20
CA ASP A 69 15.90 1.00 -10.67
C ASP A 69 15.94 1.07 -12.19
N GLU A 70 16.78 1.97 -12.72
CA GLU A 70 16.89 2.21 -14.15
C GLU A 70 17.33 0.96 -14.93
N ARG A 71 18.11 0.06 -14.32
CA ARG A 71 18.61 -1.15 -15.00
C ARG A 71 17.52 -2.15 -15.34
N PHE A 72 16.37 -2.02 -14.68
CA PHE A 72 15.21 -2.89 -14.88
C PHE A 72 14.01 -2.10 -15.41
N ALA A 73 14.21 -0.87 -15.88
CA ALA A 73 13.11 -0.01 -16.33
C ALA A 73 12.41 -0.59 -17.56
N ASP A 74 13.16 -1.22 -18.46
CA ASP A 74 12.63 -1.84 -19.68
C ASP A 74 11.51 -2.86 -19.42
N ALA A 75 11.50 -3.50 -18.23
CA ALA A 75 10.49 -4.49 -17.84
C ALA A 75 9.06 -3.95 -17.82
N TRP A 76 8.89 -2.63 -17.73
CA TRP A 76 7.58 -1.96 -17.75
C TRP A 76 7.54 -0.77 -18.71
N GLU A 77 8.68 -0.14 -19.02
CA GLU A 77 8.74 0.97 -19.97
C GLU A 77 8.51 0.54 -21.42
N GLY A 78 8.89 -0.70 -21.76
CA GLY A 78 8.63 -1.28 -23.08
C GLY A 78 7.18 -1.70 -23.31
N MET A 79 6.34 -1.63 -22.27
CA MET A 79 4.92 -1.98 -22.31
C MET A 79 4.10 -0.70 -22.48
N ASP A 80 3.21 -0.65 -23.48
CA ASP A 80 2.34 0.52 -23.73
C ASP A 80 1.17 0.56 -22.73
N SER A 81 1.50 0.60 -21.43
CA SER A 81 0.52 0.59 -20.34
C SER A 81 0.22 2.01 -19.84
N PRO A 82 -0.93 2.23 -19.18
CA PRO A 82 -1.28 3.53 -18.60
C PRO A 82 -0.24 4.10 -17.63
N ILE A 83 0.64 3.27 -17.05
CA ILE A 83 1.72 3.69 -16.14
C ILE A 83 2.67 4.70 -16.82
N LEU A 84 2.84 4.61 -18.15
CA LEU A 84 3.69 5.53 -18.91
C LEU A 84 3.24 6.99 -18.78
N ASN A 85 1.97 7.26 -18.48
CA ASN A 85 1.49 8.61 -18.21
C ASN A 85 2.09 9.20 -16.93
N ALA A 86 2.26 8.39 -15.89
CA ALA A 86 2.93 8.81 -14.66
C ALA A 86 4.43 9.09 -14.87
N LYS A 87 5.08 8.32 -15.75
CA LYS A 87 6.46 8.57 -16.19
C LYS A 87 6.57 9.88 -16.98
N LYS A 88 5.70 10.10 -17.96
CA LYS A 88 5.67 11.33 -18.79
C LYS A 88 5.54 12.60 -17.95
N LEU A 89 4.78 12.55 -16.86
CA LEU A 89 4.62 13.65 -15.91
C LEU A 89 5.78 13.77 -14.89
N GLY A 90 6.78 12.89 -14.95
CA GLY A 90 7.94 12.91 -14.07
C GLY A 90 7.66 12.44 -12.64
N VAL A 91 6.48 11.84 -12.37
CA VAL A 91 6.13 11.31 -11.06
C VAL A 91 6.85 9.99 -10.81
N VAL A 92 6.85 9.10 -11.81
CA VAL A 92 7.63 7.85 -11.80
C VAL A 92 8.93 8.08 -12.55
N ARG A 93 10.07 7.76 -11.93
CA ARG A 93 11.40 8.05 -12.48
C ARG A 93 12.32 6.84 -12.33
N ALA A 94 12.91 6.42 -13.44
CA ALA A 94 14.08 5.57 -13.42
C ALA A 94 15.25 6.31 -12.76
N TYR A 95 15.94 5.65 -11.83
CA TYR A 95 17.01 6.25 -11.03
C TYR A 95 18.28 5.37 -11.00
N PRO A 96 19.47 5.96 -11.17
CA PRO A 96 20.76 5.26 -11.19
C PRO A 96 21.25 4.90 -9.78
N PHE A 97 20.58 3.94 -9.12
CA PHE A 97 20.94 3.55 -7.75
C PHE A 97 22.36 2.97 -7.61
N LEU A 98 22.98 2.53 -8.70
CA LEU A 98 24.31 1.90 -8.63
C LEU A 98 25.47 2.89 -8.52
N SER A 99 25.23 4.19 -8.44
CA SER A 99 26.28 5.16 -8.13
C SER A 99 26.95 4.89 -6.77
N LYS A 100 26.25 4.18 -5.87
CA LYS A 100 26.73 3.76 -4.54
C LYS A 100 26.69 2.23 -4.39
N SER A 101 27.16 1.50 -5.40
CA SER A 101 27.07 0.03 -5.46
C SER A 101 27.64 -0.67 -4.23
N ASP A 102 28.76 -0.17 -3.70
CA ASP A 102 29.50 -0.81 -2.62
C ASP A 102 28.77 -0.67 -1.28
N GLU A 103 28.27 0.54 -0.97
CA GLU A 103 27.39 0.79 0.19
C GLU A 103 26.13 -0.09 0.14
N ILE A 104 25.50 -0.20 -1.03
CA ILE A 104 24.30 -1.02 -1.21
C ILE A 104 24.61 -2.51 -1.02
N ALA A 105 25.75 -2.97 -1.52
CA ALA A 105 26.15 -4.36 -1.43
C ALA A 105 26.34 -4.77 0.04
N GLU A 106 27.07 -3.97 0.82
CA GLU A 106 27.30 -4.22 2.25
C GLU A 106 25.98 -4.30 3.03
N ILE A 107 25.11 -3.30 2.88
CA ILE A 107 23.82 -3.25 3.57
C ILE A 107 22.89 -4.39 3.10
N ARG A 108 22.94 -4.76 1.82
CA ARG A 108 22.14 -5.88 1.29
C ARG A 108 22.50 -7.19 1.97
N GLU A 109 23.79 -7.48 2.16
CA GLU A 109 24.20 -8.74 2.82
C GLU A 109 23.71 -8.77 4.28
N GLU A 110 23.84 -7.67 5.01
CA GLU A 110 23.32 -7.57 6.39
C GLU A 110 21.80 -7.79 6.44
N ILE A 111 21.06 -7.21 5.50
CA ILE A 111 19.60 -7.37 5.43
C ILE A 111 19.23 -8.81 5.02
N SER A 112 19.91 -9.41 4.05
CA SER A 112 19.70 -10.80 3.66
C SER A 112 19.88 -11.74 4.86
N ASP A 113 20.94 -11.53 5.64
CA ASP A 113 21.21 -12.33 6.85
C ASP A 113 20.14 -12.21 7.93
N ARG A 114 19.50 -11.03 8.03
CA ARG A 114 18.36 -10.80 8.94
C ARG A 114 17.07 -11.43 8.44
N ILE A 115 16.81 -11.41 7.13
CA ILE A 115 15.63 -12.06 6.53
C ILE A 115 15.75 -13.58 6.60
N CYS A 116 16.97 -14.13 6.47
CA CYS A 116 17.27 -15.56 6.60
C CYS A 116 17.13 -16.03 8.07
N SER A 117 15.91 -16.08 8.58
CA SER A 117 15.60 -16.46 9.96
C SER A 117 15.71 -17.95 10.25
N THR A 118 15.75 -18.81 9.22
CA THR A 118 15.89 -20.28 9.35
C THR A 118 17.11 -20.79 8.59
N GLU A 119 17.63 -21.94 9.03
CA GLU A 119 18.77 -22.59 8.36
C GLU A 119 18.44 -22.96 6.90
N SER A 120 17.21 -23.42 6.66
CA SER A 120 16.76 -23.74 5.31
C SER A 120 16.83 -22.54 4.34
N LEU A 121 16.53 -21.32 4.82
CA LEU A 121 16.63 -20.10 4.02
C LEU A 121 18.09 -19.72 3.81
N ARG A 122 18.94 -19.87 4.83
CA ARG A 122 20.39 -19.60 4.72
C ARG A 122 21.02 -20.49 3.64
N VAL A 123 20.74 -21.79 3.67
CA VAL A 123 21.24 -22.75 2.68
C VAL A 123 20.75 -22.40 1.28
N ALA A 124 19.43 -22.25 1.09
CA ALA A 124 18.87 -21.96 -0.23
C ALA A 124 19.29 -20.57 -0.78
N HIS A 125 19.47 -19.57 0.10
CA HIS A 125 20.02 -18.27 -0.27
C HIS A 125 21.48 -18.39 -0.69
N LYS A 126 22.30 -19.14 0.06
CA LYS A 126 23.70 -19.40 -0.28
C LYS A 126 23.82 -20.09 -1.64
N GLU A 127 22.98 -21.09 -1.93
CA GLU A 127 22.94 -21.74 -3.24
C GLU A 127 22.62 -20.76 -4.38
N ASN A 128 21.74 -19.78 -4.14
CA ASN A 128 21.47 -18.71 -5.09
C ASN A 128 22.68 -17.78 -5.31
N VAL A 129 23.35 -17.37 -4.23
CA VAL A 129 24.53 -16.51 -4.29
C VAL A 129 25.67 -17.22 -5.02
N ASP A 130 25.96 -18.46 -4.62
CA ASP A 130 27.01 -19.29 -5.23
C ASP A 130 26.68 -19.54 -6.72
N GLY A 131 25.45 -19.96 -7.03
CA GLY A 131 24.99 -20.12 -8.41
C GLY A 131 25.20 -18.87 -9.26
N TRP A 132 24.77 -17.70 -8.77
CA TRP A 132 24.95 -16.45 -9.49
C TRP A 132 26.43 -16.10 -9.70
N ASN A 133 27.28 -16.33 -8.70
CA ASN A 133 28.72 -16.08 -8.79
C ASN A 133 29.39 -16.98 -9.83
N PHE A 134 29.06 -18.27 -9.87
CA PHE A 134 29.68 -19.23 -10.78
C PHE A 134 29.13 -19.18 -12.21
N ASN A 135 27.82 -19.07 -12.39
CA ASN A 135 27.18 -19.29 -13.70
C ASN A 135 26.13 -18.22 -14.08
N LYS A 136 25.99 -17.16 -13.28
CA LYS A 136 24.99 -16.09 -13.47
C LYS A 136 23.54 -16.61 -13.50
N LYS A 137 23.26 -17.68 -12.76
CA LYS A 137 21.91 -18.22 -12.56
C LYS A 137 21.64 -18.43 -11.08
N SER A 138 20.43 -18.07 -10.65
CA SER A 138 19.91 -18.41 -9.33
C SER A 138 19.09 -19.70 -9.42
N PRO A 139 19.52 -20.82 -8.81
CA PRO A 139 18.79 -22.10 -8.86
C PRO A 139 17.37 -21.99 -8.30
N HIS A 140 17.18 -21.19 -7.24
CA HIS A 140 15.87 -20.91 -6.63
C HIS A 140 15.41 -19.51 -7.02
N LYS A 141 14.91 -19.36 -8.26
CA LYS A 141 14.58 -18.06 -8.88
C LYS A 141 13.62 -17.21 -8.04
N LEU A 142 12.50 -17.78 -7.61
CA LEU A 142 11.48 -17.07 -6.83
C LEU A 142 12.03 -16.61 -5.47
N LEU A 143 12.78 -17.47 -4.79
CA LEU A 143 13.48 -17.12 -3.54
C LEU A 143 14.48 -15.99 -3.78
N SER A 144 15.30 -16.08 -4.83
CA SER A 144 16.27 -15.05 -5.19
C SER A 144 15.57 -13.71 -5.47
N GLN A 145 14.48 -13.70 -6.23
CA GLN A 145 13.74 -12.50 -6.60
C GLN A 145 13.05 -11.86 -5.40
N THR A 146 12.55 -12.67 -4.47
CA THR A 146 11.81 -12.21 -3.29
C THR A 146 12.75 -11.81 -2.16
N LEU A 147 13.69 -12.67 -1.77
CA LEU A 147 14.63 -12.45 -0.66
C LEU A 147 15.78 -11.55 -1.09
N TRP A 148 16.61 -12.00 -2.03
CA TRP A 148 17.84 -11.26 -2.38
C TRP A 148 17.52 -9.95 -3.12
N GLY A 149 16.53 -9.99 -4.01
CA GLY A 149 15.98 -8.79 -4.64
C GLY A 149 15.35 -7.84 -3.62
N GLY A 150 14.58 -8.37 -2.66
CA GLY A 150 13.97 -7.58 -1.59
C GLY A 150 14.99 -6.91 -0.68
N ALA A 151 16.01 -7.65 -0.23
CA ALA A 151 17.14 -7.13 0.53
C ALA A 151 17.85 -6.01 -0.24
N GLY A 152 18.06 -6.18 -1.54
CA GLY A 152 18.66 -5.15 -2.39
C GLY A 152 17.83 -3.87 -2.47
N MET A 153 16.50 -3.97 -2.51
CA MET A 153 15.63 -2.77 -2.51
C MET A 153 15.58 -2.09 -1.14
N CYS A 154 15.55 -2.87 -0.05
CA CYS A 154 15.70 -2.33 1.30
C CYS A 154 17.05 -1.61 1.47
N ALA A 155 18.14 -2.16 0.94
CA ALA A 155 19.46 -1.52 0.98
C ALA A 155 19.47 -0.19 0.20
N ARG A 156 18.85 -0.13 -0.98
CA ARG A 156 18.67 1.15 -1.71
C ARG A 156 17.85 2.15 -0.89
N SER A 157 16.76 1.69 -0.28
CA SER A 157 15.92 2.52 0.58
C SER A 157 16.70 3.13 1.74
N TYR A 158 17.55 2.32 2.38
CA TYR A 158 18.45 2.77 3.43
C TYR A 158 19.48 3.77 2.92
N VAL A 159 20.26 3.42 1.89
CA VAL A 159 21.37 4.24 1.37
C VAL A 159 20.91 5.59 0.79
N TYR A 160 19.72 5.63 0.21
CA TYR A 160 19.16 6.84 -0.39
C TYR A 160 18.18 7.58 0.54
N GLU A 161 17.98 7.08 1.77
CA GLU A 161 17.07 7.66 2.77
C GLU A 161 15.66 7.91 2.22
N LYS A 162 15.17 6.94 1.44
CA LYS A 162 13.83 6.93 0.86
C LYS A 162 13.09 5.73 1.38
N SER A 163 11.81 5.88 1.61
CA SER A 163 10.93 4.76 1.93
C SER A 163 10.89 3.72 0.83
N TYR A 164 10.42 2.53 1.16
CA TYR A 164 10.25 1.44 0.21
C TYR A 164 8.82 0.93 0.22
N THR A 165 8.19 0.91 -0.96
CA THR A 165 6.95 0.19 -1.22
C THR A 165 7.30 -1.15 -1.88
N PRO A 166 7.33 -2.25 -1.11
CA PRO A 166 7.73 -3.55 -1.64
C PRO A 166 6.66 -4.17 -2.54
N HIS A 167 7.10 -4.96 -3.51
CA HIS A 167 6.24 -5.91 -4.19
C HIS A 167 5.49 -6.79 -3.17
N PRO A 168 4.20 -7.14 -3.37
CA PRO A 168 3.42 -7.79 -2.30
C PRO A 168 3.93 -9.18 -1.87
N LEU A 169 4.64 -9.92 -2.74
CA LEU A 169 5.31 -11.16 -2.33
C LEU A 169 6.51 -10.91 -1.39
N ARG A 170 7.22 -9.79 -1.58
CA ARG A 170 8.31 -9.38 -0.68
C ARG A 170 7.77 -8.86 0.64
N LYS A 171 6.68 -8.09 0.60
CA LYS A 171 5.94 -7.63 1.79
C LYS A 171 5.58 -8.81 2.69
N ARG A 172 5.06 -9.89 2.11
CA ARG A 172 4.75 -11.15 2.83
C ARG A 172 6.00 -11.82 3.39
N LEU A 173 7.07 -11.94 2.60
CA LEU A 173 8.33 -12.49 3.11
C LEU A 173 8.85 -11.70 4.32
N PHE A 174 8.81 -10.37 4.29
CA PHE A 174 9.25 -9.53 5.40
C PHE A 174 8.40 -9.78 6.66
N ILE A 175 7.07 -9.85 6.50
CA ILE A 175 6.15 -10.19 7.60
C ILE A 175 6.46 -11.59 8.15
N ASN A 176 6.57 -12.60 7.28
CA ASN A 176 6.80 -14.00 7.66
C ASN A 176 8.18 -14.22 8.29
N SER A 177 9.18 -13.40 7.95
CA SER A 177 10.53 -13.47 8.54
C SER A 177 10.65 -12.65 9.83
N GLY A 178 9.64 -11.87 10.21
CA GLY A 178 9.73 -10.91 11.30
C GLY A 178 10.64 -9.72 10.98
N PHE A 179 11.04 -9.55 9.72
CA PHE A 179 11.87 -8.43 9.28
C PHE A 179 11.00 -7.16 9.18
N MET A 180 11.34 -6.17 10.01
CA MET A 180 10.69 -4.86 9.96
C MET A 180 11.47 -3.92 9.04
N LEU A 181 10.76 -3.31 8.08
CA LEU A 181 11.29 -2.18 7.33
C LEU A 181 11.61 -1.01 8.28
N PRO A 182 12.60 -0.16 7.96
CA PRO A 182 12.90 1.03 8.75
C PRO A 182 11.64 1.84 9.07
N ALA A 183 11.61 2.49 10.24
CA ALA A 183 10.43 3.15 10.80
C ALA A 183 9.60 3.89 9.74
N GLY A 184 8.31 3.53 9.65
CA GLY A 184 7.43 3.95 8.57
C GLY A 184 7.39 5.48 8.40
N ASP A 185 7.49 5.92 7.16
CA ASP A 185 7.39 7.33 6.78
C ASP A 185 6.01 7.95 7.07
N ALA A 186 5.87 9.25 6.80
CA ALA A 186 4.62 9.97 7.03
C ALA A 186 3.40 9.38 6.26
N VAL A 187 3.57 8.95 5.01
CA VAL A 187 2.48 8.32 4.21
C VAL A 187 2.10 6.97 4.78
N HIS A 188 3.08 6.17 5.21
CA HIS A 188 2.84 4.87 5.83
C HIS A 188 2.10 5.03 7.16
N GLN A 189 2.58 5.91 8.04
CA GLN A 189 1.92 6.19 9.33
C GLN A 189 0.47 6.66 9.14
N VAL A 190 0.22 7.51 8.14
CA VAL A 190 -1.12 8.03 7.85
C VAL A 190 -2.00 6.97 7.18
N SER A 191 -1.45 6.15 6.28
CA SER A 191 -2.17 5.04 5.67
C SER A 191 -2.61 4.01 6.71
N SER A 192 -1.72 3.64 7.63
CA SER A 192 -2.05 2.75 8.76
C SER A 192 -3.12 3.37 9.66
N PHE A 193 -2.98 4.65 10.03
CA PHE A 193 -4.00 5.38 10.78
C PHE A 193 -5.37 5.36 10.08
N LEU A 194 -5.42 5.66 8.77
CA LEU A 194 -6.66 5.63 8.01
C LEU A 194 -7.28 4.24 8.01
N ASN A 195 -6.46 3.20 7.88
CA ASN A 195 -6.94 1.83 7.88
C ASN A 195 -7.54 1.43 9.23
N ASP A 196 -6.83 1.69 10.33
CA ASP A 196 -7.28 1.39 11.69
C ASP A 196 -8.61 2.08 12.01
N GLN A 197 -8.75 3.36 11.60
CA GLN A 197 -9.99 4.10 11.80
C GLN A 197 -11.13 3.56 10.93
N LYS A 198 -10.87 3.15 9.69
CA LYS A 198 -11.89 2.53 8.83
C LYS A 198 -12.36 1.19 9.37
N VAL A 199 -11.43 0.37 9.88
CA VAL A 199 -11.74 -0.90 10.57
C VAL A 199 -12.66 -0.60 11.75
N LYS A 200 -12.26 0.32 12.62
CA LYS A 200 -13.05 0.73 13.80
C LYS A 200 -14.46 1.22 13.45
N VAL A 201 -14.59 2.06 12.42
CA VAL A 201 -15.89 2.54 11.92
C VAL A 201 -16.75 1.38 11.42
N SER A 202 -16.16 0.48 10.63
CA SER A 202 -16.87 -0.68 10.07
C SER A 202 -17.36 -1.63 11.16
N GLU A 203 -16.50 -1.98 12.12
CA GLU A 203 -16.85 -2.83 13.26
C GLU A 203 -18.02 -2.25 14.07
N LYS A 204 -18.01 -0.94 14.31
CA LYS A 204 -19.07 -0.26 15.08
C LYS A 204 -20.41 -0.30 14.37
N LEU A 205 -20.41 -0.14 13.05
CA LEU A 205 -21.63 -0.12 12.24
C LEU A 205 -22.26 -1.49 12.06
N LEU A 206 -21.45 -2.54 12.02
CA LEU A 206 -21.90 -3.91 11.87
C LEU A 206 -22.44 -4.51 13.19
N GLY A 207 -22.24 -3.83 14.33
CA GLY A 207 -22.95 -4.13 15.57
C GLY A 207 -22.58 -5.48 16.23
N ASN A 208 -23.57 -6.17 16.79
CA ASN A 208 -23.41 -7.46 17.48
C ASN A 208 -23.40 -8.67 16.54
N ASP A 209 -23.62 -8.49 15.23
CA ASP A 209 -23.52 -9.56 14.22
C ASP A 209 -22.06 -9.85 13.82
N LYS A 210 -21.11 -9.63 14.74
CA LYS A 210 -19.66 -9.79 14.52
C LYS A 210 -19.29 -11.14 13.92
N LEU A 211 -20.00 -12.20 14.32
CA LEU A 211 -19.82 -13.57 13.83
C LEU A 211 -20.12 -13.76 12.33
N PHE A 212 -20.90 -12.88 11.71
CA PHE A 212 -21.26 -12.93 10.28
C PHE A 212 -20.82 -11.68 9.50
N SER A 213 -20.24 -10.70 10.18
CA SER A 213 -19.89 -9.43 9.58
C SER A 213 -18.48 -9.49 8.98
N THR A 214 -18.39 -9.18 7.69
CA THR A 214 -17.14 -9.07 6.94
C THR A 214 -16.91 -7.62 6.59
N TYR A 215 -15.72 -7.09 6.86
CA TYR A 215 -15.35 -5.74 6.43
C TYR A 215 -14.19 -5.80 5.43
N ILE A 216 -14.11 -4.80 4.57
CA ILE A 216 -13.15 -4.78 3.46
C ILE A 216 -11.96 -3.87 3.79
N ASN A 217 -10.78 -4.45 3.71
CA ASN A 217 -9.49 -3.83 3.98
C ASN A 217 -8.84 -3.33 2.68
N ILE A 218 -9.52 -2.41 2.00
CA ILE A 218 -8.96 -1.69 0.84
C ILE A 218 -8.49 -0.31 1.28
N PRO A 219 -7.29 0.14 0.85
CA PRO A 219 -6.80 1.47 1.17
C PRO A 219 -7.76 2.57 0.68
N ALA A 220 -7.86 3.67 1.43
CA ALA A 220 -8.88 4.69 1.19
C ALA A 220 -8.72 5.42 -0.17
N ILE A 221 -7.48 5.57 -0.65
CA ILE A 221 -7.18 6.24 -1.92
C ILE A 221 -7.64 5.40 -3.13
N PRO A 222 -7.29 4.10 -3.26
CA PRO A 222 -7.85 3.19 -4.26
C PRO A 222 -9.37 3.23 -4.35
N ILE A 223 -10.08 3.22 -3.21
CA ILE A 223 -11.56 3.31 -3.19
C ILE A 223 -12.04 4.57 -3.93
N ARG A 224 -11.42 5.73 -3.66
CA ARG A 224 -11.79 6.97 -4.33
C ARG A 224 -11.55 6.93 -5.84
N ILE A 225 -10.40 6.38 -6.24
CA ILE A 225 -10.09 6.22 -7.67
C ILE A 225 -11.11 5.30 -8.34
N LEU A 226 -11.44 4.17 -7.71
CA LEU A 226 -12.43 3.21 -8.22
C LEU A 226 -13.84 3.81 -8.30
N GLN A 227 -14.22 4.71 -7.38
CA GLN A 227 -15.52 5.41 -7.44
C GLN A 227 -15.64 6.24 -8.73
N GLU A 228 -14.60 6.98 -9.08
CA GLU A 228 -14.58 7.87 -10.26
C GLU A 228 -14.28 7.12 -11.57
N SER A 229 -13.54 6.01 -11.52
CA SER A 229 -13.14 5.24 -12.71
C SER A 229 -14.31 4.51 -13.35
N GLN A 230 -14.42 4.53 -14.68
CA GLN A 230 -15.41 3.75 -15.44
C GLN A 230 -14.82 2.50 -16.10
N SER A 231 -13.50 2.47 -16.28
CA SER A 231 -12.73 1.33 -16.80
C SER A 231 -11.40 1.18 -16.08
N ALA A 232 -10.72 0.04 -16.27
CA ALA A 232 -9.42 -0.20 -15.67
C ALA A 232 -8.36 0.82 -16.13
N GLU A 233 -8.30 1.10 -17.44
CA GLU A 233 -7.34 2.03 -18.06
C GLU A 233 -7.41 3.45 -17.47
N GLN A 234 -8.59 3.88 -17.01
CA GLN A 234 -8.79 5.20 -16.43
C GLN A 234 -8.14 5.37 -15.06
N MET A 235 -7.88 4.27 -14.32
CA MET A 235 -7.41 4.34 -12.93
C MET A 235 -6.14 5.18 -12.76
N ILE A 236 -5.16 5.06 -13.67
CA ILE A 236 -3.93 5.86 -13.60
C ILE A 236 -4.19 7.33 -13.91
N SER A 237 -4.99 7.62 -14.94
CA SER A 237 -5.32 9.00 -15.30
C SER A 237 -6.09 9.73 -14.20
N ILE A 238 -7.03 9.03 -13.54
CA ILE A 238 -7.79 9.56 -12.40
C ILE A 238 -6.88 9.75 -11.20
N ALA A 239 -6.03 8.78 -10.88
CA ALA A 239 -5.05 8.93 -9.81
C ALA A 239 -4.15 10.16 -10.01
N LEU A 240 -3.71 10.41 -11.25
CA LEU A 240 -2.92 11.60 -11.60
C LEU A 240 -3.72 12.90 -11.43
N GLN A 241 -4.99 12.95 -11.85
CA GLN A 241 -5.87 14.11 -11.63
C GLN A 241 -6.11 14.37 -10.14
N MET A 242 -6.33 13.31 -9.35
CA MET A 242 -6.55 13.40 -7.91
C MET A 242 -5.33 13.95 -7.15
N ARG A 243 -4.12 13.97 -7.75
CA ARG A 243 -2.94 14.61 -7.11
C ARG A 243 -3.21 16.07 -6.76
N ASP A 244 -3.96 16.79 -7.60
CA ASP A 244 -4.31 18.19 -7.38
C ASP A 244 -5.33 18.32 -6.24
N ASP A 245 -6.35 17.46 -6.22
CA ASP A 245 -7.35 17.40 -5.14
C ASP A 245 -6.71 17.08 -3.78
N PHE A 246 -5.64 16.27 -3.77
CA PHE A 246 -4.89 15.90 -2.58
C PHE A 246 -3.67 16.78 -2.31
N GLN A 247 -3.44 17.86 -3.06
CA GLN A 247 -2.25 18.71 -2.91
C GLN A 247 -2.05 19.19 -1.46
N GLY A 248 -3.12 19.64 -0.80
CA GLY A 248 -3.06 20.04 0.61
C GLY A 248 -2.62 18.90 1.54
N LEU A 249 -3.08 17.67 1.30
CA LEU A 249 -2.64 16.50 2.07
C LEU A 249 -1.17 16.16 1.80
N ARG A 250 -0.73 16.24 0.55
CA ARG A 250 0.67 16.01 0.17
C ARG A 250 1.61 17.03 0.80
N ASP A 251 1.25 18.30 0.78
CA ASP A 251 2.04 19.36 1.44
C ASP A 251 2.15 19.12 2.94
N TRP A 252 1.05 18.69 3.56
CA TRP A 252 1.05 18.32 4.97
C TRP A 252 1.91 17.09 5.27
N LEU A 253 1.80 16.04 4.45
CA LEU A 253 2.61 14.82 4.55
C LEU A 253 4.10 15.11 4.39
N LYS A 254 4.46 16.00 3.46
CA LYS A 254 5.83 16.47 3.25
C LYS A 254 6.38 17.19 4.47
N MET A 255 5.59 18.05 5.12
CA MET A 255 6.02 18.70 6.35
C MET A 255 6.14 17.72 7.51
N PHE A 256 5.25 16.73 7.60
CA PHE A 256 5.37 15.67 8.59
C PHE A 256 6.62 14.80 8.33
N GLN A 257 6.91 14.48 7.08
CA GLN A 257 8.11 13.76 6.71
C GLN A 257 9.40 14.53 7.06
N ASN A 258 9.44 15.84 6.79
CA ASN A 258 10.59 16.66 7.20
C ASN A 258 10.80 16.61 8.72
N ALA A 259 9.72 16.69 9.51
CA ALA A 259 9.82 16.58 10.97
C ALA A 259 10.35 15.21 11.43
N ILE A 260 10.02 14.12 10.73
CA ILE A 260 10.58 12.79 10.99
C ILE A 260 12.07 12.77 10.65
N SER A 261 12.45 13.24 9.46
CA SER A 261 13.83 13.21 8.97
C SER A 261 14.78 14.14 9.76
N GLU A 262 14.26 15.23 10.31
CA GLU A 262 15.02 16.18 11.14
C GLU A 262 14.98 15.82 12.65
N GLU A 263 14.32 14.71 13.01
CA GLU A 263 14.08 14.29 14.39
C GLU A 263 13.43 15.38 15.27
N ASP A 264 12.68 16.32 14.67
CA ASP A 264 11.96 17.38 15.39
C ASP A 264 10.76 16.79 16.13
N THR A 265 11.03 16.40 17.37
CA THR A 265 10.05 15.80 18.27
C THR A 265 8.84 16.71 18.52
N LYS A 266 9.02 18.04 18.57
CA LYS A 266 7.91 18.97 18.81
C LYS A 266 6.98 19.02 17.60
N ALA A 267 7.55 19.10 16.39
CA ALA A 267 6.77 19.06 15.15
C ALA A 267 6.10 17.69 14.95
N MET A 268 6.80 16.57 15.20
CA MET A 268 6.22 15.23 15.13
C MET A 268 5.00 15.08 16.06
N ILE A 269 5.09 15.56 17.31
CA ILE A 269 3.96 15.54 18.25
C ILE A 269 2.79 16.38 17.72
N LYS A 270 3.06 17.53 17.09
CA LYS A 270 2.01 18.38 16.49
C LYS A 270 1.24 17.63 15.40
N TYR A 271 1.93 16.93 14.50
CA TYR A 271 1.29 16.14 13.44
C TYR A 271 0.50 14.96 14.00
N ARG A 272 1.07 14.23 14.98
CA ARG A 272 0.36 13.14 15.67
C ARG A 272 -0.91 13.64 16.38
N LYS A 273 -0.86 14.79 17.08
CA LYS A 273 -2.04 15.40 17.69
C LYS A 273 -3.15 15.76 16.69
N GLN A 274 -2.81 16.04 15.43
CA GLN A 274 -3.81 16.26 14.39
C GLN A 274 -4.50 14.96 13.98
N LEU A 275 -3.77 13.84 13.91
CA LEU A 275 -4.33 12.50 13.73
C LEU A 275 -5.23 12.12 14.93
N ASP A 276 -4.77 12.34 16.15
CA ASP A 276 -5.56 12.10 17.38
C ASP A 276 -6.86 12.91 17.36
N SER A 277 -6.81 14.17 16.91
CA SER A 277 -7.99 15.03 16.79
C SER A 277 -8.99 14.53 15.74
N ALA A 278 -8.50 13.91 14.66
CA ALA A 278 -9.34 13.22 13.69
C ALA A 278 -9.96 11.96 14.32
N SER A 279 -9.17 11.13 15.03
CA SER A 279 -9.70 9.96 15.75
C SER A 279 -10.79 10.34 16.76
N GLN A 280 -10.57 11.37 17.58
CA GLN A 280 -11.57 11.84 18.55
C GLN A 280 -12.85 12.33 17.89
N TYR A 281 -12.76 12.90 16.69
CA TYR A 281 -13.94 13.29 15.92
C TYR A 281 -14.73 12.07 15.44
N ILE A 282 -14.02 11.08 14.89
CA ILE A 282 -14.61 9.82 14.43
C ILE A 282 -15.29 9.11 15.60
N ASP A 283 -14.63 9.01 16.74
CA ASP A 283 -15.16 8.38 17.96
C ASP A 283 -16.44 9.05 18.45
N LYS A 284 -16.48 10.39 18.45
CA LYS A 284 -17.71 11.13 18.75
C LYS A 284 -18.81 10.86 17.72
N LYS A 285 -18.46 10.76 16.43
CA LYS A 285 -19.44 10.54 15.35
C LYS A 285 -20.04 9.13 15.34
N ILE A 286 -19.24 8.10 15.61
CA ILE A 286 -19.72 6.70 15.63
C ILE A 286 -20.22 6.28 17.03
N GLY A 287 -20.28 7.21 17.99
CA GLY A 287 -20.91 7.00 19.29
C GLY A 287 -20.04 6.29 20.35
N TYR A 288 -18.71 6.30 20.21
CA TYR A 288 -17.80 5.84 21.28
C TYR A 288 -17.67 6.82 22.47
N GLY A 289 -18.43 7.92 22.49
CA GLY A 289 -18.30 9.00 23.49
C GLY A 289 -19.59 9.60 24.04
N ALA A 290 -20.78 9.04 23.78
CA ALA A 290 -22.03 9.54 24.35
C ALA A 290 -22.92 8.39 24.81
N SER A 291 -23.02 8.22 26.13
CA SER A 291 -23.92 7.25 26.78
C SER A 291 -25.40 7.68 26.77
N SER A 292 -25.75 8.85 26.22
CA SER A 292 -27.06 9.47 26.40
C SER A 292 -27.74 10.00 25.13
N SER A 293 -27.24 9.71 23.92
CA SER A 293 -27.93 10.14 22.69
C SER A 293 -27.65 9.17 21.53
N PRO A 294 -28.65 8.44 21.02
CA PRO A 294 -28.47 7.57 19.87
C PRO A 294 -28.22 8.42 18.62
N VAL A 295 -27.02 8.32 18.06
CA VAL A 295 -26.70 8.90 16.75
C VAL A 295 -27.24 7.95 15.70
N SER A 296 -28.28 8.34 14.96
CA SER A 296 -28.77 7.58 13.80
C SER A 296 -27.82 7.79 12.62
N MET A 297 -26.98 6.80 12.34
CA MET A 297 -26.27 6.71 11.06
C MET A 297 -27.11 5.88 10.10
N GLU A 298 -27.66 6.50 9.05
CA GLU A 298 -28.28 5.77 7.95
C GLU A 298 -27.18 5.30 6.99
N ALA A 299 -26.93 4.00 6.98
CA ALA A 299 -26.13 3.33 5.96
C ALA A 299 -26.96 3.27 4.67
N GLY A 300 -26.92 4.34 3.87
CA GLY A 300 -27.34 4.27 2.47
C GLY A 300 -26.32 3.45 1.66
N ILE A 301 -26.77 2.82 0.58
CA ILE A 301 -25.97 2.03 -0.38
C ILE A 301 -24.61 2.71 -0.64
N GLY A 302 -23.55 2.25 0.03
CA GLY A 302 -22.16 2.65 -0.18
C GLY A 302 -21.69 4.02 0.32
N ILE A 303 -22.55 4.88 0.90
CA ILE A 303 -22.15 6.22 1.37
C ILE A 303 -22.74 6.47 2.77
N PHE A 304 -21.88 6.71 3.76
CA PHE A 304 -22.32 7.10 5.10
C PHE A 304 -22.86 8.54 5.09
N LYS A 305 -24.19 8.70 5.03
CA LYS A 305 -24.84 9.99 5.28
C LYS A 305 -25.10 10.11 6.78
N ILE A 306 -24.40 11.03 7.43
CA ILE A 306 -24.54 11.27 8.87
C ILE A 306 -25.17 12.64 9.08
N ALA A 307 -26.39 12.68 9.61
CA ALA A 307 -27.01 13.90 10.11
C ALA A 307 -26.76 14.05 11.62
N ILE A 308 -26.11 15.14 12.04
CA ILE A 308 -25.98 15.48 13.47
C ILE A 308 -26.35 16.95 13.66
N LYS A 309 -27.24 17.22 14.62
CA LYS A 309 -27.39 18.55 15.24
C LYS A 309 -26.20 18.77 16.16
N GLY A 310 -25.20 19.56 15.74
CA GLY A 310 -23.97 19.80 16.49
C GLY A 310 -23.29 21.13 16.15
N ASN A 311 -22.46 21.61 17.08
CA ASN A 311 -21.94 22.98 17.23
C ASN A 311 -21.25 23.59 15.97
N PRO A 312 -21.53 24.84 15.55
CA PRO A 312 -21.09 25.42 14.25
C PRO A 312 -19.57 25.56 14.06
N LEU A 313 -18.80 25.68 15.15
CA LEU A 313 -17.34 25.83 15.07
C LEU A 313 -16.62 24.52 14.73
N ASP A 314 -17.17 23.38 15.17
CA ASP A 314 -16.67 22.05 14.80
C ASP A 314 -17.13 21.65 13.40
N SER A 315 -18.26 22.14 12.89
CA SER A 315 -18.65 21.87 11.50
C SER A 315 -17.75 22.61 10.50
N LEU A 316 -17.32 23.84 10.79
CA LEU A 316 -16.42 24.63 9.93
C LEU A 316 -14.99 24.08 9.85
N LYS A 317 -14.39 23.66 10.97
CA LYS A 317 -13.06 23.01 11.00
C LYS A 317 -13.03 21.63 10.33
N ASN A 318 -14.20 21.02 10.12
CA ASN A 318 -14.35 19.73 9.45
C ASN A 318 -14.85 19.86 8.00
N GLN A 319 -15.08 21.08 7.52
CA GLN A 319 -15.41 21.37 6.12
C GLN A 319 -14.17 21.70 5.28
N PHE A 320 -13.07 22.14 5.90
CA PHE A 320 -11.85 22.58 5.20
C PHE A 320 -10.58 22.08 5.91
N GLY A 321 -9.53 21.79 5.12
CA GLY A 321 -8.20 21.41 5.59
C GLY A 321 -8.00 19.92 5.87
N ILE A 322 -6.83 19.56 6.40
CA ILE A 322 -6.34 18.16 6.52
C ILE A 322 -7.29 17.26 7.29
N ARG A 323 -7.87 17.76 8.39
CA ARG A 323 -8.83 17.00 9.19
C ARG A 323 -10.09 16.64 8.37
N ALA A 324 -10.58 17.54 7.53
CA ALA A 324 -11.71 17.27 6.64
C ALA A 324 -11.35 16.18 5.61
N THR A 325 -10.16 16.27 5.02
CA THR A 325 -9.65 15.25 4.08
C THR A 325 -9.53 13.88 4.75
N LEU A 326 -8.90 13.79 5.93
CA LEU A 326 -8.77 12.54 6.69
C LEU A 326 -10.14 11.96 7.06
N ASN A 327 -11.05 12.78 7.56
CA ASN A 327 -12.42 12.34 7.89
C ASN A 327 -13.16 11.83 6.64
N LYS A 328 -12.99 12.49 5.48
CA LYS A 328 -13.59 12.09 4.20
C LYS A 328 -13.03 10.75 3.68
N LEU A 329 -11.76 10.43 4.00
CA LEU A 329 -11.14 9.15 3.69
C LEU A 329 -11.60 8.04 4.65
N ILE A 330 -11.76 8.34 5.94
CA ILE A 330 -12.20 7.38 6.96
C ILE A 330 -13.69 7.06 6.82
N LEU A 331 -14.55 8.07 6.68
CA LEU A 331 -16.00 7.93 6.55
C LEU A 331 -16.45 7.72 5.09
N GLY A 332 -15.51 7.35 4.22
CA GLY A 332 -15.81 6.99 2.83
C GLY A 332 -16.55 5.65 2.73
N SER A 333 -16.63 5.11 1.51
CA SER A 333 -17.21 3.78 1.30
C SER A 333 -16.45 2.70 2.08
N SER A 334 -17.16 1.62 2.43
CA SER A 334 -16.58 0.40 2.99
C SER A 334 -15.69 -0.35 1.99
N GLY A 335 -15.73 -0.02 0.70
CA GLY A 335 -14.92 -0.63 -0.36
C GLY A 335 -15.58 -1.84 -1.04
N ARG A 336 -16.76 -2.27 -0.60
CA ARG A 336 -17.43 -3.48 -1.13
C ARG A 336 -17.91 -3.35 -2.56
N GLU A 337 -18.54 -2.24 -2.88
CA GLU A 337 -19.00 -2.00 -4.23
C GLU A 337 -17.83 -1.65 -5.15
N GLU A 338 -16.79 -1.01 -4.60
CA GLU A 338 -15.57 -0.67 -5.34
C GLU A 338 -14.76 -1.90 -5.73
N ILE A 339 -14.61 -2.90 -4.86
CA ILE A 339 -13.89 -4.13 -5.23
C ILE A 339 -14.66 -4.96 -6.27
N ARG A 340 -16.00 -5.01 -6.16
CA ARG A 340 -16.85 -5.65 -7.18
C ARG A 340 -16.75 -4.92 -8.51
N LYS A 341 -16.79 -3.58 -8.48
CA LYS A 341 -16.58 -2.74 -9.66
C LYS A 341 -15.21 -2.98 -10.29
N TYR A 342 -14.16 -3.10 -9.48
CA TYR A 342 -12.81 -3.44 -9.92
C TYR A 342 -12.77 -4.80 -10.63
N VAL A 343 -13.28 -5.86 -9.99
CA VAL A 343 -13.35 -7.21 -10.58
C VAL A 343 -14.14 -7.19 -11.92
N LYS A 344 -15.23 -6.43 -11.98
CA LYS A 344 -16.01 -6.23 -13.20
C LYS A 344 -15.26 -5.48 -14.30
N MET A 345 -14.44 -4.47 -13.96
CA MET A 345 -13.61 -3.73 -14.93
C MET A 345 -12.62 -4.65 -15.66
N PHE A 346 -12.16 -5.71 -15.00
CA PHE A 346 -11.27 -6.71 -15.59
C PHE A 346 -12.02 -7.93 -16.16
N GLY A 347 -13.35 -7.90 -16.22
CA GLY A 347 -14.14 -8.96 -16.85
C GLY A 347 -14.11 -10.31 -16.12
N VAL A 348 -13.76 -10.32 -14.83
CA VAL A 348 -13.65 -11.55 -14.01
C VAL A 348 -14.76 -11.67 -12.96
N ASP A 349 -15.83 -10.88 -13.10
CA ASP A 349 -17.01 -10.95 -12.25
C ASP A 349 -17.67 -12.33 -12.28
N GLY A 350 -18.07 -12.84 -11.12
CA GLY A 350 -18.62 -14.19 -10.95
C GLY A 350 -17.65 -15.35 -11.20
N SER A 351 -16.36 -15.09 -11.48
CA SER A 351 -15.33 -16.13 -11.67
C SER A 351 -14.62 -16.48 -10.37
N ALA A 352 -13.94 -17.64 -10.34
CA ALA A 352 -13.11 -18.04 -9.19
C ALA A 352 -12.04 -16.98 -8.84
N THR A 353 -11.37 -16.41 -9.84
CA THR A 353 -10.41 -15.32 -9.66
C THR A 353 -11.06 -14.08 -9.04
N GLY A 354 -12.26 -13.71 -9.50
CA GLY A 354 -13.01 -12.59 -8.93
C GLY A 354 -13.34 -12.81 -7.45
N TYR A 355 -13.84 -13.99 -7.10
CA TYR A 355 -14.12 -14.35 -5.69
C TYR A 355 -12.85 -14.39 -4.84
N GLU A 356 -11.71 -14.85 -5.37
CA GLU A 356 -10.44 -14.82 -4.65
C GLU A 356 -9.98 -13.40 -4.33
N ILE A 357 -10.09 -12.48 -5.29
CA ILE A 357 -9.79 -11.06 -5.08
C ILE A 357 -10.71 -10.49 -4.01
N GLU A 358 -12.02 -10.60 -4.16
CA GLU A 358 -12.97 -10.06 -3.18
C GLU A 358 -12.70 -10.60 -1.77
N ASN A 359 -12.45 -11.91 -1.63
CA ASN A 359 -12.17 -12.54 -0.35
C ASN A 359 -10.82 -12.17 0.24
N SER A 360 -9.80 -11.87 -0.58
CA SER A 360 -8.48 -11.48 -0.10
C SER A 360 -8.47 -10.14 0.63
N PHE A 361 -9.41 -9.25 0.28
CA PHE A 361 -9.59 -7.96 0.94
C PHE A 361 -10.66 -8.01 2.04
N ILE A 362 -11.38 -9.13 2.20
CA ILE A 362 -12.32 -9.30 3.30
C ILE A 362 -11.57 -9.74 4.55
N VAL A 363 -11.67 -8.95 5.61
CA VAL A 363 -11.29 -9.37 6.96
C VAL A 363 -12.50 -10.00 7.62
N LYS A 364 -12.32 -11.25 8.07
CA LYS A 364 -13.31 -11.96 8.89
C LYS A 364 -13.12 -11.53 10.34
N GLY A 365 -14.19 -11.02 10.96
CA GLY A 365 -14.22 -10.59 12.36
C GLY A 365 -14.27 -11.72 13.36
#